data_AF-A0A5Q5BT49-F1
#
_entry.id   AF-A0A5Q5BT49-F1
#
_cell.length_a   1.000
_cell.length_b   1.000
_cell.length_c   1.000
_cell.angle_alpha   90.00
_cell.angle_beta   90.00
_cell.angle_gamma   90.00
#
_symmetry.space_group_name_H-M   'P 1'
#
loop_
_entity.id
_entity.type
_entity.pdbx_description
1 polymer ?
#
loop_
_entity_poly.entity_id
_entity_poly.type
_entity_poly.pdbx_seq_one_letter_code
_entity_poly.pdbx_strand_id
1 'polypeptide(L)' 'MNAETLRNWIRQQQVDDGDRDGVSSEAAAEIRALKRRNAELEQTIEILKAATSFFVRESDPRNRR' A
#
# COMPACT_ATOMS: atom_id res chain seq x y z
N MET A 1 -9.94 11.75 -28.27
CA MET A 1 -8.76 12.40 -27.66
C MET A 1 -8.90 13.89 -27.82
N ASN A 2 -8.78 14.66 -26.74
CA ASN A 2 -8.76 16.12 -26.81
C ASN A 2 -7.31 16.63 -26.69
N ALA A 3 -7.06 17.89 -27.09
CA ALA A 3 -5.73 18.48 -27.02
C ALA A 3 -5.17 18.54 -25.58
N GLU A 4 -6.05 18.58 -24.58
CA GLU A 4 -5.72 18.55 -23.16
C GLU A 4 -5.04 17.24 -22.74
N THR A 5 -5.59 16.10 -23.18
CA THR A 5 -5.04 14.76 -22.89
C THR A 5 -3.61 14.64 -23.41
N LEU A 6 -3.36 15.10 -24.64
CA LEU A 6 -2.02 15.07 -25.23
C LEU A 6 -1.03 15.96 -24.47
N ARG A 7 -1.45 17.18 -24.08
CA ARG A 7 -0.61 18.07 -23.27
C ARG A 7 -0.24 17.45 -21.92
N ASN A 8 -1.17 16.75 -21.29
CA ASN A 8 -0.91 16.08 -20.02
C ASN A 8 0.08 14.93 -20.18
N TRP A 9 0.01 14.17 -21.27
CA TRP A 9 1.00 13.12 -21.57
C TRP A 9 2.38 13.70 -21.82
N ILE A 10 2.49 14.80 -22.58
CA ILE A 10 3.77 15.47 -22.81
C ILE A 10 4.36 15.97 -21.48
N ARG A 11 3.54 16.57 -20.60
CA ARG A 11 4.00 17.00 -19.28
C ARG A 11 4.47 15.83 -18.42
N GLN A 12 3.76 14.70 -18.45
CA GLN A 12 4.18 13.51 -17.70
C GLN A 12 5.49 12.95 -18.24
N GLN A 13 5.68 12.93 -19.56
CA GLN A 13 6.95 12.52 -20.17
C GLN A 13 8.10 13.45 -19.76
N GLN A 14 7.90 14.77 -19.75
CA GLN A 14 8.91 15.70 -19.23
C GLN A 14 9.27 15.43 -17.76
N VAL A 15 8.31 14.99 -16.94
CA VAL A 15 8.56 14.59 -15.55
C VAL A 15 9.32 13.26 -15.49
N ASP A 16 8.95 12.30 -16.34
CA ASP A 16 9.60 11.00 -16.41
C ASP A 16 11.05 11.10 -16.93
N ASP A 17 11.32 12.05 -17.84
CA ASP A 17 12.64 12.35 -18.39
C ASP A 17 13.51 13.22 -17.44
N GLY A 18 12.92 13.78 -16.38
CA GLY A 18 13.60 14.67 -15.44
C GLY A 18 13.74 16.12 -15.90
N ASP A 19 13.15 16.48 -17.04
CA ASP A 19 13.11 17.85 -17.57
C ASP A 19 12.16 18.77 -16.77
N ARG A 20 11.31 18.19 -15.92
CA ARG A 20 10.32 18.90 -15.13
C ARG A 20 10.15 18.27 -13.75
N ASP A 21 10.01 19.11 -12.73
CA ASP A 21 9.64 18.65 -11.40
C ASP A 21 8.27 17.95 -11.39
N GLY A 22 8.20 16.80 -10.75
CA GLY A 22 6.97 16.03 -10.58
C GLY A 22 7.24 14.63 -10.04
N VAL A 23 6.16 13.85 -9.89
CA VAL A 23 6.27 12.44 -9.54
C VAL A 23 6.35 11.64 -10.83
N SER A 24 7.46 10.94 -11.03
CA SER A 24 7.62 10.06 -12.17
C SER A 24 6.60 8.91 -12.12
N SER A 25 6.25 8.40 -13.30
CA SER A 25 5.37 7.25 -13.46
C SER A 25 5.89 6.03 -12.69
N GLU A 26 7.21 5.85 -12.64
CA GLU A 26 7.91 4.80 -11.88
C GLU A 26 7.75 5.00 -10.37
N ALA A 27 8.06 6.18 -9.85
CA ALA A 27 7.90 6.48 -8.42
C ALA A 27 6.44 6.30 -7.98
N ALA A 28 5.48 6.73 -8.80
CA ALA A 28 4.06 6.52 -8.52
C ALA A 28 3.69 5.03 -8.50
N ALA A 29 4.29 4.21 -9.38
CA ALA A 29 4.07 2.76 -9.40
C ALA A 29 4.65 2.08 -8.15
N GLU A 30 5.85 2.47 -7.74
CA GLU A 30 6.49 1.97 -6.53
C GLU A 30 5.68 2.33 -5.28
N ILE A 31 5.25 3.59 -5.13
CA ILE A 31 4.40 4.02 -4.01
C ILE A 31 3.13 3.17 -3.94
N ARG A 32 2.49 2.88 -5.08
CA ARG A 32 1.30 2.00 -5.11
C ARG A 32 1.62 0.58 -4.67
N ALA A 33 2.76 0.03 -5.09
CA ALA A 33 3.19 -1.31 -4.69
C ALA A 33 3.48 -1.38 -3.19
N LEU A 34 4.21 -0.39 -2.66
CA LEU A 34 4.52 -0.29 -1.24
C LEU A 34 3.25 -0.14 -0.39
N LYS A 35 2.30 0.69 -0.81
CA LYS A 35 1.01 0.84 -0.12
C LYS A 35 0.23 -0.47 -0.06
N ARG A 36 0.18 -1.24 -1.15
CA ARG A 36 -0.47 -2.56 -1.16
C ARG A 36 0.21 -3.53 -0.19
N ARG A 37 1.54 -3.61 -0.25
CA ARG A 37 2.31 -4.49 0.64
C ARG A 37 2.14 -4.11 2.11
N ASN A 38 2.08 -2.81 2.42
CA ASN A 38 1.86 -2.37 3.79
C ASN A 38 0.46 -2.78 4.29
N ALA A 39 -0.59 -2.59 3.48
CA ALA A 39 -1.94 -3.03 3.84
C ALA A 39 -2.02 -4.56 4.07
N GLU A 40 -1.34 -5.36 3.25
CA GLU A 40 -1.27 -6.82 3.44
C GLU A 40 -0.53 -7.20 4.75
N LEU A 41 0.54 -6.49 5.07
CA LEU A 41 1.28 -6.71 6.32
C LEU A 41 0.44 -6.33 7.54
N GLU A 42 -0.23 -5.18 7.50
CA GLU A 42 -1.15 -4.74 8.56
C GLU A 42 -2.27 -5.77 8.77
N GLN A 43 -2.89 -6.27 7.69
CA GLN A 43 -3.90 -7.31 7.77
C GLN A 43 -3.35 -8.59 8.42
N THR A 44 -2.13 -9.00 8.05
CA THR A 44 -1.48 -10.19 8.62
C THR A 44 -1.23 -10.00 10.12
N ILE A 45 -0.74 -8.82 10.53
CA ILE A 45 -0.52 -8.49 11.93
C ILE A 45 -1.83 -8.57 12.72
N GLU A 46 -2.94 -8.05 12.19
CA GLU A 46 -4.23 -8.12 12.88
C GLU A 46 -4.74 -9.55 13.03
N ILE A 47 -4.56 -10.41 12.02
CA ILE A 47 -4.87 -11.84 12.14
C ILE A 47 -4.05 -12.50 13.25
N LEU A 48 -2.74 -12.22 13.31
CA LEU A 48 -1.86 -12.80 14.32
C LEU A 48 -2.20 -12.31 15.73
N LYS A 49 -2.55 -11.04 15.90
CA LYS A 49 -3.03 -10.49 17.18
C LYS A 49 -4.32 -11.17 17.61
N ALA A 50 -5.29 -11.33 16.69
CA ALA A 50 -6.54 -12.00 16.97
C ALA A 50 -6.34 -13.46 17.37
N ALA A 51 -5.49 -14.19 16.66
CA ALA A 51 -5.12 -15.57 16.98
C ALA A 51 -4.45 -15.66 18.36
N THR A 52 -3.49 -14.79 18.64
CA THR A 52 -2.79 -14.74 19.94
C THR A 52 -3.77 -14.49 21.08
N SER A 53 -4.66 -13.51 20.93
CA SER A 53 -5.71 -13.19 21.91
C SER A 53 -6.64 -14.39 22.17
N PHE A 54 -7.06 -15.07 21.10
CA PHE A 54 -7.88 -16.27 21.19
C PHE A 54 -7.17 -17.38 22.00
N PHE A 55 -5.91 -17.69 21.67
CA PHE A 55 -5.18 -18.76 22.35
C PHE A 55 -4.87 -18.43 23.81
N VAL A 56 -4.56 -17.17 24.13
CA VAL A 56 -4.37 -16.72 25.51
C VAL A 56 -5.64 -16.94 26.32
N ARG A 57 -6.81 -16.56 25.77
CA ARG A 57 -8.11 -16.78 26.43
C ARG A 57 -8.44 -18.26 26.63
N GLU A 58 -8.16 -19.10 25.64
CA GLU A 58 -8.42 -20.55 25.70
C GLU A 58 -7.48 -21.27 26.68
N SER A 59 -6.24 -20.78 26.81
CA SER A 59 -5.24 -21.37 27.70
C SER A 59 -5.41 -20.93 29.17
N ASP A 60 -6.30 -19.98 29.48
CA ASP A 60 -6.52 -19.53 30.85
C ASP A 60 -7.14 -20.67 31.69
N PRO A 61 -6.47 -21.16 32.76
CA PRO A 61 -6.98 -22.23 33.60
C PRO A 61 -8.31 -21.89 34.29
N ARG A 62 -8.68 -20.61 34.39
CA ARG A 62 -9.99 -20.18 34.91
C ARG A 62 -11.14 -20.44 33.94
N ASN A 63 -10.83 -20.60 32.66
CA ASN A 63 -11.78 -20.85 31.58
C ASN A 63 -12.05 -22.36 31.37
N ARG A 64 -11.34 -23.24 32.09
CA ARG A 64 -11.45 -24.71 32.02
C ARG A 64 -12.44 -25.32 33.04
N ARG A 65 -13.45 -24.56 33.47
CA ARG A 65 -14.47 -25.03 34.44
C ARG A 65 -15.79 -25.39 33.76
#